data_AF-A0A821V879-F1
#
_entry.id   AF-A0A821V879-F1
#
_cell.length_a   1.000
_cell.length_b   1.000
_cell.length_c   1.000
_cell.angle_alpha   90.00
_cell.angle_beta   90.00
_cell.angle_gamma   90.00
#
_symmetry.space_group_name_H-M   'P 1'
#
loop_
_entity.id
_entity.type
_entity.pdbx_description
1 polymer ?
#
loop_
_entity_poly.entity_id
_entity_poly.type
_entity_poly.pdbx_seq_one_letter_code
_entity_poly.pdbx_strand_id
1 'polypeptide(L)' 'MESFLANRPDAPSRCTYTVNGDKSKSPHNLGIRKKSLRQKVYNNVLELIGDTPLVRVNRVGRDAGVKCNL' A
#
# COMPACT_ATOMS: atom_id res chain seq x y z
N MET A 1 5.25 -0.08 -35.34
CA MET A 1 6.42 0.40 -34.58
C MET A 1 6.03 1.31 -33.41
N GLU A 2 4.81 1.85 -33.36
CA GLU A 2 4.27 2.68 -32.26
C GLU A 2 3.80 1.88 -31.01
N SER A 3 3.40 0.62 -31.19
CA SER A 3 2.77 -0.20 -30.13
C SER A 3 3.71 -0.64 -29.01
N PHE A 4 5.02 -0.59 -29.22
CA PHE A 4 6.03 -0.94 -28.20
C PHE A 4 6.36 0.22 -27.25
N LEU A 5 6.00 1.46 -27.61
CA LEU A 5 6.21 2.62 -26.74
C LEU A 5 5.13 2.73 -25.65
N ALA A 6 3.91 2.26 -25.92
CA ALA A 6 2.77 2.38 -25.00
C ALA A 6 2.87 1.50 -23.74
N ASN A 7 3.66 0.42 -23.79
CA ASN A 7 3.85 -0.51 -22.67
C ASN A 7 5.23 -0.38 -22.04
N ARG A 8 5.93 0.73 -22.30
CA ARG A 8 7.18 1.03 -21.62
C ARG A 8 6.92 1.17 -20.12
N PRO A 9 7.74 0.55 -19.25
CA PRO A 9 7.52 0.60 -17.80
C PRO A 9 7.70 2.02 -17.23
N ASP A 10 8.40 2.91 -17.94
CA ASP A 10 8.61 4.32 -17.59
C ASP A 10 7.56 5.27 -18.18
N ALA A 11 6.56 4.76 -18.90
CA ALA A 11 5.48 5.60 -19.43
C ALA A 11 4.71 6.28 -18.28
N PRO A 12 4.29 7.55 -18.44
CA PRO A 12 3.55 8.26 -17.41
C PRO A 12 2.22 7.57 -17.10
N SER A 13 1.83 7.57 -15.82
CA SER A 13 0.55 7.00 -15.38
C SER A 13 -0.62 7.72 -16.05
N ARG A 14 -1.63 6.95 -16.47
CA ARG A 14 -2.91 7.46 -17.00
C ARG A 14 -4.02 7.52 -15.95
N CYS A 15 -3.70 7.20 -14.70
CA CYS A 15 -4.67 7.26 -13.61
C CYS A 15 -5.09 8.72 -13.34
N THR A 16 -6.39 8.95 -13.25
CA THR A 16 -6.98 10.29 -13.03
C THR A 16 -7.29 10.58 -11.56
N TYR A 17 -6.72 9.80 -10.62
CA TYR A 17 -6.90 10.01 -9.19
C TYR A 17 -6.42 11.40 -8.75
N THR A 18 -7.15 12.03 -7.84
CA THR A 18 -6.75 13.27 -7.17
C THR A 18 -6.98 13.15 -5.66
N VAL A 19 -6.19 13.87 -4.85
CA VAL A 19 -6.26 13.80 -3.37
C VAL A 19 -7.66 14.11 -2.84
N ASN A 20 -8.38 15.03 -3.48
CA ASN A 20 -9.74 15.43 -3.12
C ASN A 20 -10.81 14.80 -4.04
N GLY A 21 -10.44 13.79 -4.82
CA GLY A 21 -11.33 13.09 -5.73
C GLY A 21 -12.33 12.22 -4.99
N ASP A 22 -13.54 12.13 -5.53
CA ASP A 22 -14.58 11.27 -4.97
C ASP A 22 -14.22 9.79 -5.17
N LYS A 23 -14.02 9.08 -4.05
CA LYS A 23 -13.68 7.66 -4.04
C LYS A 23 -14.72 6.79 -4.74
N SER A 24 -16.00 7.18 -4.72
CA SER A 24 -17.08 6.41 -5.36
C SER A 24 -16.98 6.41 -6.89
N LYS A 25 -16.29 7.40 -7.46
CA LYS A 25 -16.06 7.54 -8.91
C LYS A 25 -14.80 6.82 -9.39
N SER A 26 -14.09 6.13 -8.49
CA SER A 26 -12.94 5.32 -8.89
C SER A 26 -13.41 4.20 -9.85
N PRO A 27 -12.82 4.08 -11.05
CA PRO A 27 -13.17 3.01 -11.98
C PRO A 27 -12.57 1.65 -11.58
N HIS A 28 -11.78 1.60 -10.51
CA HIS A 28 -11.06 0.41 -10.07
C HIS A 28 -11.89 -0.45 -9.11
N ASN A 29 -11.66 -1.77 -9.14
CA ASN A 29 -12.15 -2.65 -8.08
C ASN A 29 -11.44 -2.31 -6.77
N LEU A 30 -12.18 -1.71 -5.85
CA LEU A 30 -11.65 -1.24 -4.57
C LEU A 30 -11.35 -2.36 -3.57
N GLY A 31 -11.63 -3.62 -3.93
CA GLY A 31 -11.23 -4.83 -3.21
C GLY A 31 -11.21 -4.63 -1.72
N ILE A 32 -12.39 -4.51 -1.08
CA ILE A 32 -12.46 -4.31 0.36
C ILE A 32 -11.82 -5.54 1.02
N ARG A 33 -10.54 -5.44 1.36
CA ARG A 33 -9.94 -6.32 2.36
C ARG A 33 -10.75 -6.06 3.62
N LYS A 34 -11.65 -6.98 3.97
CA LYS A 34 -12.27 -7.00 5.29
C LYS A 34 -11.11 -6.82 6.25
N LYS A 35 -11.14 -5.76 7.07
CA LYS A 35 -10.08 -5.45 8.05
C LYS A 35 -9.75 -6.77 8.75
N SER A 36 -8.59 -7.34 8.42
CA SER A 36 -8.28 -8.72 8.73
C SER A 36 -8.16 -8.80 10.24
N LEU A 37 -9.19 -9.34 10.87
CA LEU A 37 -9.09 -9.81 12.22
C LEU A 37 -8.27 -11.08 12.11
N ARG A 38 -6.96 -10.97 12.42
CA ARG A 38 -6.02 -12.09 12.52
C ARG A 38 -6.77 -13.36 12.91
N GLN A 39 -6.81 -14.33 12.00
CA GLN A 39 -7.52 -15.57 12.23
C GLN A 39 -6.68 -16.47 13.15
N LYS A 40 -7.34 -17.32 13.94
CA LYS A 40 -6.65 -18.34 14.76
C LYS A 40 -6.06 -19.45 13.88
N VAL A 41 -6.75 -19.79 12.79
CA VAL A 41 -6.35 -20.79 11.81
C VAL A 41 -6.62 -20.19 10.43
N TYR A 42 -5.64 -20.26 9.54
CA TYR A 42 -5.73 -19.80 8.15
C TYR A 42 -5.88 -21.01 7.22
N ASN A 43 -6.56 -20.83 6.10
CA ASN A 43 -6.72 -21.90 5.10
C ASN A 43 -5.41 -22.16 4.34
N ASN A 44 -4.63 -21.09 4.11
CA ASN A 44 -3.34 -21.16 3.43
C ASN A 44 -2.41 -20.00 3.82
N VAL A 45 -1.13 -20.09 3.41
CA VAL A 45 -0.09 -19.11 3.77
C VAL A 45 -0.30 -17.72 3.15
N LEU A 46 -1.01 -17.61 2.03
CA LEU A 46 -1.25 -16.30 1.39
C LEU A 46 -2.21 -15.43 2.21
N GLU A 47 -3.08 -16.05 3.01
CA GLU A 47 -3.97 -15.33 3.94
C GLU A 47 -3.21 -14.65 5.09
N LEU A 48 -1.94 -15.01 5.31
CA LEU A 48 -1.05 -14.36 6.27
C LEU A 48 -0.41 -13.07 5.71
N ILE A 49 -0.58 -12.77 4.41
CA ILE A 49 0.02 -11.59 3.76
C ILE A 49 -0.77 -10.32 4.10
N GLY A 50 -0.14 -9.44 4.86
CA GLY A 50 -0.74 -8.21 5.39
C GLY A 50 -0.53 -8.13 6.89
N ASP A 51 -1.28 -7.25 7.57
CA ASP A 51 -1.26 -7.07 9.03
C ASP A 51 0.14 -7.06 9.66
N THR A 52 1.10 -6.47 8.93
CA THR A 52 2.49 -6.39 9.31
C THR A 52 2.61 -5.38 10.45
N PRO A 53 3.30 -5.72 11.55
CA PRO A 53 3.36 -4.84 12.71
C PRO A 53 4.07 -3.53 12.36
N LEU A 54 3.50 -2.40 12.77
CA LEU A 54 4.20 -1.12 12.80
C LEU A 54 5.01 -1.04 14.11
N VAL A 55 6.32 -1.22 14.02
CA VAL A 55 7.22 -1.30 15.19
C VAL A 55 7.94 0.02 15.40
N ARG A 56 7.92 0.52 16.64
CA ARG A 56 8.60 1.75 17.04
C ARG A 56 10.12 1.63 16.98
N VAL A 57 10.79 2.66 16.48
CA VAL A 57 12.26 2.78 16.48
C VAL A 57 12.72 3.46 17.77
N ASN A 58 13.34 2.68 18.67
CA ASN A 58 13.67 3.16 20.01
C ASN A 58 15.09 3.75 20.17
N ARG A 59 16.08 3.20 19.44
CA ARG A 59 17.50 3.55 19.64
C ARG A 59 18.03 4.47 18.56
N VAL A 60 18.01 4.02 17.31
CA VAL A 60 18.58 4.76 16.17
C VAL A 60 18.06 6.20 16.09
N GLY A 61 16.75 6.40 16.25
CA GLY A 61 16.14 7.73 16.25
C GLY A 61 16.67 8.64 17.36
N ARG A 62 16.65 8.13 18.60
CA ARG A 62 17.16 8.84 19.78
C ARG A 62 18.65 9.16 19.62
N ASP A 63 19.45 8.18 19.21
CA ASP A 63 20.91 8.30 19.10
C ASP A 63 21.29 9.28 17.97
N ALA A 64 20.45 9.45 16.95
CA ALA A 64 20.56 10.47 15.90
C ALA A 64 19.94 11.83 16.27
N GLY A 65 19.43 12.00 17.50
CA GLY A 65 18.83 13.27 17.96
C GLY A 65 17.42 13.56 17.43
N VAL A 66 16.73 12.56 16.87
CA VAL A 66 15.33 12.70 16.41
C VAL A 66 14.39 12.79 17.61
N LYS A 67 13.56 13.83 17.64
CA LYS A 67 12.66 14.15 18.75
C LYS A 67 11.23 13.62 18.58
N CYS A 68 10.83 13.23 17.37
CA CYS A 68 9.51 12.69 17.10
C CYS A 68 9.47 11.16 17.29
N ASN A 69 8.26 10.60 17.31
CA ASN A 69 8.09 9.15 17.28
C ASN A 69 8.45 8.64 15.88
N LEU A 70 9.28 7.61 15.85
CA LEU A 70 9.66 6.84 14.67
C LEU A 70 9.17 5.41 14.83
#